data_AF-A0A7C5VID3-F1
#
_entry.id   AF-A0A7C5VID3-F1
#
_cell.length_a   1.000
_cell.length_b   1.000
_cell.length_c   1.000
_cell.angle_alpha   90.00
_cell.angle_beta   90.00
_cell.angle_gamma   90.00
#
_symmetry.space_group_name_H-M   'P 1'
#
loop_
_entity.id
_entity.type
_entity.pdbx_description
1 polymer ?
#
loop_
_entity_poly.entity_id
_entity_poly.type
_entity_poly.pdbx_seq_one_letter_code
_entity_poly.pdbx_strand_id
1 'polypeptide(L)'
;MSLEVWVLFIGYGVFMVVFGIVFGYVIARYKFFKEFEEVIKRERKMAINFSRAVIKGKVSEQIFPLTPFFNYNLSDARFLGSPVDYIVFNGYSSSAKDNPYISEVIFIEVKTGKSQLSPMELAIKEAIDNKRVRFEIVYFNDRNYYHH
;
A
#
# COMPACT_ATOMS: atom_id res chain seq x y z
N MET A 1 33.37 -50.91 5.76
CA MET A 1 32.16 -50.12 6.06
C MET A 1 31.20 -50.26 4.89
N SER A 2 29.92 -50.56 5.09
CA SER A 2 28.97 -50.86 4.00
C SER A 2 28.55 -49.60 3.24
N LEU A 3 28.16 -49.76 1.98
CA LEU A 3 27.65 -48.68 1.11
C LEU A 3 26.47 -47.92 1.74
N GLU A 4 25.62 -48.64 2.48
CA GLU A 4 24.47 -48.10 3.21
C GLU A 4 24.87 -47.00 4.21
N VAL A 5 26.00 -47.18 4.89
CA VAL A 5 26.51 -46.19 5.86
C VAL A 5 26.90 -44.90 5.16
N TRP A 6 27.53 -44.97 3.98
CA TRP A 6 27.89 -43.79 3.20
C TRP A 6 26.68 -43.02 2.66
N VAL A 7 25.63 -43.74 2.24
CA VAL A 7 24.37 -43.13 1.77
C VAL A 7 23.69 -42.34 2.90
N LEU A 8 23.66 -42.90 4.12
CA LEU A 8 23.11 -42.22 5.29
C LEU A 8 23.87 -40.93 5.64
N PHE A 9 25.20 -40.95 5.57
CA PHE A 9 26.02 -39.75 5.82
C PHE A 9 25.77 -38.64 4.79
N ILE A 10 25.66 -38.99 3.51
CA ILE A 10 25.38 -38.01 2.44
C ILE A 10 23.97 -37.43 2.62
N GLY A 11 22.96 -38.28 2.88
CA GLY A 11 21.60 -37.84 3.13
C GLY A 11 21.48 -36.89 4.32
N TYR A 12 22.17 -37.22 5.41
CA TYR A 12 22.23 -36.36 6.59
C TYR A 12 22.90 -35.00 6.29
N GLY A 13 23.98 -34.99 5.52
CA GLY A 13 24.65 -33.77 5.10
C GLY A 13 23.75 -32.85 4.26
N VAL A 14 23.05 -33.41 3.27
CA VAL A 14 22.09 -32.64 2.44
C VAL A 14 20.94 -32.12 3.28
N PHE A 15 20.39 -32.94 4.18
CA PHE A 15 19.33 -32.52 5.10
C PHE A 15 19.76 -31.34 5.98
N MET A 16 20.97 -31.37 6.53
CA MET A 16 21.50 -30.29 7.38
C MET A 16 21.67 -28.97 6.60
N VAL A 17 22.10 -29.03 5.34
CA VAL A 17 22.22 -27.84 4.49
C VAL A 17 20.86 -27.23 4.18
N VAL A 18 19.89 -28.05 3.75
CA VAL A 18 18.53 -27.59 3.46
C VAL A 18 17.87 -27.02 4.71
N PHE A 19 18.03 -27.71 5.85
CA PHE A 19 17.52 -27.24 7.14
C PHE A 19 18.10 -25.88 7.51
N GLY A 20 19.42 -25.67 7.36
CA GLY A 20 20.06 -24.39 7.63
C GLY A 20 19.53 -23.25 6.76
N ILE A 21 19.31 -23.50 5.47
CA ILE A 21 18.76 -22.50 4.53
C ILE A 21 17.33 -22.12 4.90
N VAL A 22 16.46 -23.12 5.12
CA VAL A 22 15.06 -22.89 5.50
C VAL A 22 14.98 -22.17 6.84
N PHE A 23 15.77 -22.61 7.83
CA PHE A 23 15.81 -22.00 9.15
C PHE A 23 16.29 -20.54 9.08
N GLY A 24 17.34 -20.27 8.31
CA GLY A 24 17.84 -18.92 8.05
C GLY A 24 16.79 -18.02 7.39
N TYR A 25 16.09 -18.53 6.37
CA TYR A 25 15.00 -17.81 5.70
C TYR A 25 13.87 -17.44 6.66
N VAL A 26 13.43 -18.39 7.50
CA VAL A 26 12.37 -18.17 8.49
C VAL A 26 12.77 -17.10 9.52
N ILE A 27 14.00 -17.14 10.04
CA ILE A 27 14.50 -16.15 10.98
C ILE A 27 14.60 -14.77 10.33
N ALA A 28 15.12 -14.68 9.10
CA ALA A 28 15.23 -13.43 8.36
C ALA A 28 13.85 -12.80 8.12
N ARG A 29 12.86 -13.61 7.72
CA ARG A 29 11.47 -13.16 7.55
C ARG A 29 10.86 -12.67 8.86
N TYR A 30 11.11 -13.36 9.97
CA TYR A 30 10.61 -12.97 11.28
C TYR A 30 11.21 -11.63 11.75
N LYS A 31 12.54 -11.47 11.61
CA LYS A 31 13.21 -10.21 11.96
C LYS A 31 12.72 -9.04 11.13
N PHE A 32 12.64 -9.21 9.81
CA PHE A 32 12.17 -8.17 8.89
C PHE A 32 10.73 -7.76 9.20
N PHE A 33 9.85 -8.73 9.47
CA PHE A 33 8.45 -8.44 9.81
C PHE A 33 8.32 -7.67 11.14
N LYS A 34 9.09 -8.05 12.16
CA LYS A 34 9.08 -7.38 13.46
C LYS A 34 9.64 -5.97 13.39
N GLU A 35 10.74 -5.77 12.67
CA GLU A 35 11.38 -4.47 12.50
C GLU A 35 10.48 -3.50 11.71
N PHE A 36 9.81 -4.01 10.67
CA PHE A 36 8.79 -3.27 9.92
C PHE A 36 7.59 -2.88 10.80
N GLU A 37 7.09 -3.80 11.63
CA GLU A 37 6.02 -3.50 12.60
C GLU A 37 6.44 -2.43 13.61
N GLU A 38 7.68 -2.47 14.11
CA GLU A 38 8.17 -1.53 15.09
C GLU A 38 8.44 -0.13 14.52
N VAL A 39 8.90 -0.05 13.26
CA VAL A 39 8.99 1.22 12.52
C VAL A 39 7.59 1.81 12.34
N ILE A 40 6.62 1.01 11.88
CA ILE A 40 5.23 1.43 11.72
C ILE A 40 4.63 1.88 13.07
N LYS A 41 4.86 1.14 14.16
CA LYS A 41 4.36 1.51 15.50
C LYS A 41 5.00 2.80 16.01
N ARG A 42 6.29 3.02 15.78
CA ARG A 42 7.00 4.26 16.16
C ARG A 42 6.51 5.46 15.35
N GLU A 43 6.33 5.31 14.05
CA GLU A 43 5.77 6.35 13.18
C GLU A 43 4.31 6.68 13.53
N ARG A 44 3.49 5.66 13.81
CA ARG A 44 2.12 5.85 14.32
C ARG A 44 2.07 6.62 15.64
N LYS A 45 3.03 6.37 16.54
CA LYS A 45 3.14 7.10 17.81
C LYS A 45 3.54 8.58 17.59
N MET A 46 4.35 8.88 16.58
CA MET A 46 4.61 10.26 16.16
C MET A 46 3.37 10.92 15.55
N ALA A 47 2.60 10.21 14.72
CA ALA A 47 1.37 10.74 14.11
C ALA A 47 0.31 11.12 15.17
N ILE A 48 0.19 10.34 16.25
CA ILE A 48 -0.68 10.66 17.40
C ILE A 48 -0.21 11.94 18.11
N ASN A 49 1.10 12.17 18.21
CA ASN A 49 1.65 13.40 18.81
C ASN A 49 1.52 14.62 17.88
N PHE A 50 1.65 14.43 16.56
CA PHE A 50 1.34 15.47 15.56
C PHE A 50 -0.14 15.84 15.54
N SER A 51 -1.05 14.89 15.79
CA SER A 51 -2.51 15.10 15.81
C SER A 51 -3.00 16.14 16.82
N ARG A 52 -2.19 16.47 17.84
CA ARG A 52 -2.57 17.46 18.87
C ARG A 52 -2.12 18.89 18.55
N ALA A 53 -1.19 19.09 17.62
CA ALA A 53 -0.55 20.38 17.40
C ALA A 53 -0.60 20.89 15.95
N VAL A 54 -0.90 20.04 14.95
CA VAL A 54 -0.71 20.37 13.52
C VAL A 54 -1.94 19.93 12.72
N ILE A 55 -2.61 20.67 11.83
CA ILE A 55 -2.62 22.06 11.31
C ILE A 55 -3.99 22.16 10.60
N LYS A 56 -4.70 23.29 10.65
CA LYS A 56 -5.94 23.50 9.85
C LYS A 56 -5.58 23.58 8.35
N GLY A 57 -6.29 22.86 7.47
CA GLY A 57 -6.20 23.00 6.00
C GLY A 57 -5.37 21.95 5.26
N LYS A 58 -4.83 22.29 4.08
CA LYS A 58 -4.17 21.38 3.10
C LYS A 58 -3.05 20.47 3.61
N VAL A 59 -2.38 20.86 4.69
CA VAL A 59 -1.33 20.03 5.31
C VAL A 59 -1.92 18.79 5.98
N SER A 60 -3.16 18.89 6.49
CA SER A 60 -3.87 17.75 7.09
C SER A 60 -4.26 16.70 6.04
N GLU A 61 -4.58 17.12 4.82
CA GLU A 61 -4.89 16.23 3.69
C GLU A 61 -3.68 15.33 3.42
N GLN A 62 -2.48 15.92 3.27
CA GLN A 62 -1.25 15.17 2.94
C GLN A 62 -0.78 14.20 4.03
N ILE A 63 -1.08 14.50 5.30
CA ILE A 63 -0.67 13.69 6.46
C ILE A 63 -1.71 12.61 6.80
N PHE A 64 -2.95 12.73 6.30
CA PHE A 64 -4.04 11.79 6.59
C PHE A 64 -3.69 10.32 6.44
N PRO A 65 -2.96 9.87 5.39
CA PRO A 65 -2.62 8.46 5.24
C PRO A 65 -1.77 7.91 6.39
N LEU A 66 -1.01 8.77 7.08
CA LEU A 66 -0.16 8.39 8.22
C LEU A 66 -0.94 8.33 9.55
N THR A 67 -2.23 8.67 9.54
CA THR A 67 -3.08 8.69 10.73
C THR A 67 -3.68 7.30 11.01
N PRO A 68 -4.07 7.00 12.26
CA PRO A 68 -4.77 5.76 12.58
C PRO A 68 -6.18 5.65 11.96
N PHE A 69 -6.70 6.73 11.38
CA PHE A 69 -8.00 6.74 10.69
C PHE A 69 -7.90 6.25 9.24
N PHE A 70 -6.68 6.10 8.70
CA PHE A 70 -6.46 5.52 7.39
C PHE A 70 -6.51 4.00 7.47
N ASN A 71 -7.60 3.41 7.01
CA ASN A 71 -7.86 1.96 7.11
C ASN A 71 -7.24 1.14 5.98
N TYR A 72 -6.50 1.78 5.06
CA TYR A 72 -5.96 1.14 3.86
C TYR A 72 -4.44 1.09 3.87
N ASN A 73 -3.86 0.27 2.99
CA ASN A 73 -2.41 0.26 2.80
C ASN A 73 -1.96 1.56 2.11
N LEU A 74 -0.95 2.22 2.68
CA LEU A 74 -0.33 3.42 2.11
C LEU A 74 0.18 3.20 0.68
N SER A 75 0.74 2.03 0.38
CA SER A 75 1.26 1.70 -0.95
C SER A 75 0.16 1.57 -2.02
N ASP A 76 -1.10 1.40 -1.59
CA ASP A 76 -2.26 1.27 -2.46
C ASP A 76 -2.93 2.63 -2.73
N ALA A 77 -2.55 3.66 -1.98
CA ALA A 77 -3.11 5.00 -2.08
C ALA A 77 -2.33 5.90 -3.04
N ARG A 78 -3.02 6.78 -3.76
CA ARG A 78 -2.46 7.84 -4.59
C ARG A 78 -3.13 9.16 -4.23
N PHE A 79 -2.32 10.19 -3.98
CA PHE A 79 -2.81 11.55 -3.76
C PHE A 79 -3.18 12.19 -5.10
N LEU A 80 -4.33 12.86 -5.15
CA LEU A 80 -4.85 13.61 -6.29
C LEU A 80 -5.00 15.10 -5.92
N GLY A 81 -5.50 15.41 -4.73
CA GLY A 81 -5.88 16.76 -4.30
C GLY A 81 -7.29 17.17 -4.76
N SER A 82 -7.59 18.46 -4.88
CA SER A 82 -8.95 18.90 -5.25
C SER A 82 -9.37 18.40 -6.64
N PRO A 83 -10.63 17.93 -6.82
CA PRO A 83 -11.77 17.94 -5.88
C PRO A 83 -11.95 16.64 -5.05
N VAL A 84 -11.00 15.71 -5.06
CA VAL A 84 -11.00 14.47 -4.26
C VAL A 84 -9.58 14.13 -3.84
N ASP A 85 -9.25 14.24 -2.56
CA ASP A 85 -7.86 14.18 -2.10
C ASP A 85 -7.08 12.90 -2.48
N TYR A 86 -7.70 11.72 -2.41
CA TYR A 86 -7.03 10.44 -2.65
C TYR A 86 -7.88 9.46 -3.46
N ILE A 87 -7.18 8.56 -4.16
CA ILE A 87 -7.72 7.31 -4.69
C ILE A 87 -6.93 6.12 -4.14
N VAL A 88 -7.61 5.07 -3.70
CA VAL A 88 -7.01 3.84 -3.16
C VAL A 88 -7.38 2.66 -4.05
N PHE A 89 -6.37 1.95 -4.55
CA PHE A 89 -6.52 0.70 -5.29
C PHE A 89 -6.32 -0.48 -4.35
N ASN A 90 -7.36 -0.81 -3.57
CA ASN A 90 -7.23 -1.73 -2.44
C ASN A 90 -6.82 -3.14 -2.89
N GLY A 91 -5.65 -3.60 -2.43
CA GLY A 91 -5.06 -4.88 -2.81
C GLY A 91 -3.90 -4.76 -3.81
N TYR A 92 -3.63 -3.57 -4.35
CA TYR A 92 -2.59 -3.33 -5.35
C TYR A 92 -1.20 -3.83 -4.93
N SER A 93 -0.73 -3.48 -3.74
CA SER A 93 0.59 -3.87 -3.21
C SER A 93 0.73 -5.36 -2.91
N SER A 94 -0.39 -6.05 -2.66
CA SER A 94 -0.41 -7.49 -2.38
C SER A 94 -0.71 -8.32 -3.63
N SER A 95 -1.00 -7.65 -4.76
CA SER A 95 -1.36 -8.27 -6.01
C SER A 95 -0.15 -8.88 -6.71
N ALA A 96 -0.28 -10.12 -7.18
CA ALA A 96 0.74 -10.77 -8.00
C ALA A 96 0.77 -10.14 -9.41
N LYS A 97 1.96 -10.12 -10.05
CA LYS A 97 2.12 -9.52 -11.40
C LYS A 97 1.41 -10.32 -12.49
N ASP A 98 1.42 -11.63 -12.35
CA ASP A 98 0.84 -12.63 -13.25
C ASP A 98 -0.65 -12.89 -12.98
N ASN A 99 -1.17 -12.44 -11.83
CA ASN A 99 -2.59 -12.50 -11.50
C ASN A 99 -3.03 -11.22 -10.76
N PRO A 100 -3.23 -10.10 -11.48
CA PRO A 100 -3.57 -8.85 -10.84
C PRO A 100 -4.97 -8.88 -10.23
N TYR A 101 -5.09 -8.45 -8.98
CA TYR A 101 -6.36 -8.36 -8.27
C TYR A 101 -6.46 -7.05 -7.50
N ILE A 102 -7.54 -6.30 -7.76
CA ILE A 102 -7.95 -5.13 -6.99
C ILE A 102 -9.34 -5.44 -6.45
N SER A 103 -9.48 -5.37 -5.13
CA SER A 103 -10.77 -5.64 -4.45
C SER A 103 -11.75 -4.47 -4.60
N GLU A 104 -11.25 -3.25 -4.51
CA GLU A 104 -12.05 -2.03 -4.54
C GLU A 104 -11.20 -0.84 -4.99
N VAL A 105 -11.84 0.13 -5.64
CA VAL A 105 -11.26 1.46 -5.91
C VAL A 105 -12.02 2.48 -5.05
N ILE A 106 -11.35 3.03 -4.03
CA ILE A 106 -11.97 3.96 -3.07
C ILE A 106 -11.52 5.38 -3.36
N PHE A 107 -12.47 6.31 -3.45
CA PHE A 107 -12.22 7.75 -3.48
C PHE A 107 -12.33 8.31 -2.06
N ILE A 108 -11.34 9.07 -1.61
CA ILE A 108 -11.30 9.62 -0.25
C ILE A 108 -11.10 11.12 -0.31
N GLU A 109 -12.01 11.83 0.35
CA GLU A 109 -11.90 13.25 0.66
C GLU A 109 -11.64 13.42 2.16
N VAL A 110 -10.61 14.18 2.53
CA VAL A 110 -10.18 14.34 3.91
C VAL A 110 -10.76 15.63 4.47
N LYS A 111 -11.63 15.50 5.48
CA LYS A 111 -12.14 16.65 6.24
C LYS A 111 -11.59 16.66 7.66
N THR A 112 -11.33 17.86 8.17
CA THR A 112 -10.96 18.07 9.58
C THR A 112 -12.08 18.79 10.34
N GLY A 113 -12.28 18.42 11.61
CA GLY A 113 -13.26 19.06 12.50
C GLY A 113 -14.70 18.90 12.02
N LYS A 114 -15.40 20.02 11.80
CA LYS A 114 -16.80 20.07 11.34
C LYS A 114 -16.94 20.48 9.87
N SER A 115 -15.86 20.35 9.09
CA SER A 115 -15.89 20.70 7.67
C SER A 115 -16.83 19.76 6.91
N GLN A 116 -17.69 20.34 6.07
CA GLN A 116 -18.63 19.60 5.22
C GLN A 116 -18.08 19.47 3.81
N LEU A 117 -18.65 18.54 3.03
CA LEU A 117 -18.35 18.44 1.61
C LEU A 117 -18.75 19.73 0.90
N SER A 118 -17.91 20.20 -0.03
CA SER A 118 -18.27 21.27 -0.95
C SER A 118 -19.39 20.80 -1.91
N PRO A 119 -20.13 21.71 -2.56
CA PRO A 119 -21.13 21.32 -3.57
C PRO A 119 -20.55 20.45 -4.69
N MET A 120 -19.29 20.71 -5.08
CA MET A 120 -18.60 19.90 -6.09
C MET A 120 -18.25 18.50 -5.58
N GLU A 121 -17.70 18.39 -4.37
CA GLU A 121 -17.42 17.10 -3.74
C GLU A 121 -18.69 16.27 -3.54
N LEU A 122 -19.80 16.92 -3.16
CA LEU A 122 -21.10 16.27 -3.02
C LEU A 122 -21.60 15.72 -4.36
N ALA A 123 -21.48 16.49 -5.44
CA ALA A 123 -21.86 16.06 -6.79
C ALA A 123 -21.00 14.87 -7.27
N ILE A 124 -19.70 14.85 -6.91
CA ILE A 124 -18.81 13.72 -7.20
C ILE A 124 -19.21 12.49 -6.40
N LYS A 125 -19.47 12.64 -5.09
CA LYS A 125 -19.96 11.55 -4.24
C LYS A 125 -21.24 10.96 -4.82
N GLU A 126 -22.19 11.79 -5.21
CA GLU A 126 -23.44 11.36 -5.83
C GLU A 126 -23.20 10.62 -7.16
N ALA A 127 -22.23 11.07 -7.98
CA ALA A 127 -21.86 10.37 -9.20
C ALA A 127 -21.33 8.96 -8.91
N ILE A 128 -20.47 8.81 -7.88
CA ILE A 128 -19.92 7.53 -7.45
C ILE A 128 -21.02 6.63 -6.90
N ASP A 129 -21.87 7.13 -5.99
CA ASP A 129 -22.98 6.38 -5.39
C ASP A 129 -23.96 5.86 -6.45
N ASN A 130 -24.20 6.65 -7.50
CA ASN A 130 -25.04 6.28 -8.64
C ASN A 130 -24.28 5.48 -9.72
N LYS A 131 -23.08 4.96 -9.41
CA LYS A 131 -22.25 4.13 -10.31
C LYS A 131 -21.90 4.81 -11.65
N ARG A 132 -21.87 6.14 -11.69
CA ARG A 132 -21.47 6.94 -12.88
C ARG A 132 -19.94 7.07 -12.96
N VAL A 133 -19.23 5.95 -12.81
CA VAL A 133 -17.76 5.86 -12.85
C VAL A 133 -17.38 4.92 -13.99
N ARG A 134 -16.43 5.34 -14.84
CA ARG A 134 -15.92 4.52 -15.95
C ARG A 134 -14.40 4.54 -16.01
N PHE A 135 -13.82 3.45 -16.51
CA PHE A 135 -12.42 3.37 -16.90
C PHE A 135 -12.33 3.61 -18.41
N GLU A 136 -11.59 4.64 -18.83
CA GLU A 136 -11.47 5.03 -20.23
C GLU A 136 -10.00 5.05 -20.64
N ILE A 137 -9.68 4.43 -21.79
CA ILE A 137 -8.32 4.37 -22.33
C ILE A 137 -8.24 5.31 -23.51
N VAL A 138 -7.37 6.32 -23.41
CA VAL A 138 -7.10 7.28 -24.49
C VAL A 138 -5.65 7.11 -24.93
N TYR A 139 -5.46 6.77 -26.21
CA TYR A 139 -4.13 6.71 -26.82
C TYR A 139 -3.81 8.04 -27.48
N PHE A 140 -2.74 8.71 -27.04
CA PHE A 140 -2.22 9.91 -27.68
C PHE A 140 -0.99 9.54 -28.53
N ASN A 141 -0.95 9.94 -29.81
CA ASN A 141 0.16 9.64 -30.72
C ASN A 141 0.89 10.93 -31.11
N ASP A 142 2.11 11.09 -30.61
CA ASP A 142 2.83 12.37 -30.58
C ASP A 142 3.78 12.58 -31.77
N ARG A 143 3.33 12.25 -32.99
CA ARG A 143 4.17 12.25 -34.21
C ARG A 143 4.41 13.63 -34.86
N ASN A 144 4.28 14.75 -34.15
CA ASN A 144 4.39 16.09 -34.76
C ASN A 144 5.30 17.12 -34.05
N TYR A 145 6.13 16.75 -33.07
CA TYR A 145 6.94 17.74 -32.32
C TYR A 145 8.40 17.94 -32.78
N TYR A 146 8.84 17.37 -33.90
CA TYR A 146 10.21 17.57 -34.42
C TYR A 146 10.25 18.03 -35.89
N HIS A 147 9.58 19.14 -36.20
CA HIS A 147 9.93 19.94 -37.36
C HIS A 147 9.75 21.41 -37.00
N HIS A 148 10.84 22.06 -36.59
CA HIS A 148 11.22 23.44 -36.92
C HIS A 148 12.65 23.69 -36.42
#